data_AF-A0A813M2L9-F1
#
_entry.id   AF-A0A813M2L9-F1
#
_cell.length_a   1.000
_cell.length_b   1.000
_cell.length_c   1.000
_cell.angle_alpha   90.00
_cell.angle_beta   90.00
_cell.angle_gamma   90.00
#
_symmetry.space_group_name_H-M   'P 1'
#
loop_
_entity.id
_entity.type
_entity.pdbx_description
1 polymer ?
#
loop_
_entity_poly.entity_id
_entity_poly.type
_entity_poly.pdbx_seq_one_letter_code
_entity_poly.pdbx_strand_id
1 'polypeptide(L)'
;MATFVPRPLLNIKVLFKSSTDVTDAICDIWRNTVDYMCGNHRTLRRIYIEKSIDLLDTKVSKLNGMISGSWWETCGGIGRCGRRWELIQAYSSNAVDFQDILFAVQSCAGKAKFSRRQITFYEALKSPMEKLCQATSDLLHLCLESCKDGSIDDDEKEEIQEAIESVRSESIMLLDAYAGMVSEQGVPAPGLSESSDHVLMVALMSWSRGIRSLAEPWLQLVFFFDVIVASCCCYLLLFCLFSF
;
A
#
# COMPACT_ATOMS: atom_id res chain seq x y z
N MET A 1 -11.94 37.71 24.82
CA MET A 1 -11.14 36.51 24.55
C MET A 1 -12.07 35.45 23.97
N ALA A 2 -12.12 35.33 22.64
CA ALA A 2 -12.80 34.22 22.01
C ALA A 2 -11.83 33.03 22.05
N THR A 3 -12.09 32.06 22.92
CA THR A 3 -11.48 30.74 22.83
C THR A 3 -11.94 30.13 21.52
N PHE A 4 -11.14 30.28 20.46
CA PHE A 4 -11.19 29.39 19.30
C PHE A 4 -10.80 28.00 19.81
N VAL A 5 -11.75 27.27 20.37
CA VAL A 5 -11.62 25.81 20.45
C VAL A 5 -11.83 25.36 19.02
N PRO A 6 -10.77 24.91 18.29
CA PRO A 6 -10.98 24.37 16.97
C PRO A 6 -11.97 23.21 17.15
N ARG A 7 -13.13 23.30 16.47
CA ARG A 7 -14.07 22.18 16.44
C ARG A 7 -13.25 20.96 16.00
N PRO A 8 -13.24 19.83 16.73
CA PRO A 8 -12.62 18.62 16.22
C PRO A 8 -13.30 18.33 14.89
N LEU A 9 -12.56 18.48 13.79
CA LEU A 9 -13.12 18.54 12.44
C LEU A 9 -13.38 17.14 11.90
N LEU A 10 -13.68 16.14 12.76
CA LEU A 10 -13.88 14.75 12.35
C LEU A 10 -12.75 14.21 11.44
N ASN A 11 -11.58 14.86 11.38
CA ASN A 11 -10.61 14.62 10.31
C ASN A 11 -10.07 13.22 10.46
N ILE A 12 -9.87 12.71 11.67
CA ILE A 12 -9.42 11.33 11.87
C ILE A 12 -10.40 10.26 11.37
N LYS A 13 -11.72 10.52 11.41
CA LYS A 13 -12.73 9.60 10.85
C LYS A 13 -12.75 9.67 9.33
N VAL A 14 -12.64 10.88 8.78
CA VAL A 14 -12.56 11.12 7.34
C VAL A 14 -11.23 10.59 6.77
N LEU A 15 -10.17 10.63 7.58
CA LEU A 15 -8.83 10.17 7.24
C LEU A 15 -8.84 8.67 6.97
N PHE A 16 -9.38 7.88 7.89
CA PHE A 16 -9.48 6.43 7.70
C PHE A 16 -10.26 6.07 6.44
N LYS A 17 -11.44 6.70 6.23
CA LYS A 17 -12.22 6.51 5.02
C LYS A 17 -11.45 6.87 3.75
N SER A 18 -10.71 7.98 3.78
CA SER A 18 -9.90 8.41 2.63
C SER A 18 -8.75 7.45 2.37
N SER A 19 -8.15 6.87 3.40
CA SER A 19 -7.14 5.80 3.28
C SER A 19 -7.75 4.52 2.70
N THR A 20 -8.98 4.17 3.05
CA THR A 20 -9.71 3.05 2.42
C THR A 20 -9.93 3.33 0.94
N ASP A 21 -10.42 4.52 0.58
CA ASP A 21 -10.65 4.92 -0.82
C ASP A 21 -9.35 4.94 -1.67
N VAL A 22 -8.19 5.14 -1.04
CA VAL A 22 -6.85 5.05 -1.65
C VAL A 22 -6.43 3.59 -1.79
N THR A 23 -6.61 2.78 -0.76
CA THR A 23 -6.31 1.33 -0.77
C THR A 23 -7.09 0.62 -1.87
N ASP A 24 -8.40 0.83 -1.91
CA ASP A 24 -9.30 0.25 -2.91
C ASP A 24 -8.84 0.63 -4.33
N ALA A 25 -8.49 1.90 -4.53
CA ALA A 25 -8.01 2.38 -5.82
C ALA A 25 -6.69 1.71 -6.24
N ILE A 26 -5.73 1.54 -5.34
CA ILE A 26 -4.47 0.84 -5.62
C ILE A 26 -4.76 -0.62 -6.01
N CYS A 27 -5.58 -1.31 -5.22
CA CYS A 27 -5.93 -2.71 -5.46
C CYS A 27 -6.68 -2.89 -6.79
N ASP A 28 -7.61 -1.99 -7.10
CA ASP A 28 -8.36 -2.00 -8.36
C ASP A 28 -7.45 -1.74 -9.55
N ILE A 29 -6.48 -0.82 -9.45
CA ILE A 29 -5.51 -0.57 -10.53
C ILE A 29 -4.70 -1.84 -10.83
N TRP A 30 -4.22 -2.54 -9.80
CA TRP A 30 -3.47 -3.78 -9.98
C TRP A 30 -4.34 -4.90 -10.58
N ARG A 31 -5.53 -5.14 -10.05
CA ARG A 31 -6.47 -6.13 -10.60
C ARG A 31 -6.78 -5.85 -12.08
N ASN A 32 -7.12 -4.61 -12.41
CA ASN A 32 -7.40 -4.21 -13.80
C ASN A 32 -6.17 -4.33 -14.70
N THR A 33 -4.97 -4.08 -14.17
CA THR A 33 -3.71 -4.26 -14.90
C THR A 33 -3.46 -5.72 -15.21
N VAL A 34 -3.54 -6.61 -14.20
CA VAL A 34 -3.36 -8.06 -14.37
C VAL A 34 -4.34 -8.58 -15.41
N ASP A 35 -5.63 -8.24 -15.27
CA ASP A 35 -6.66 -8.62 -16.24
C ASP A 35 -6.37 -8.12 -17.65
N TYR A 36 -5.94 -6.86 -17.78
CA TYR A 36 -5.67 -6.25 -19.08
C TYR A 36 -4.47 -6.90 -19.76
N MET A 37 -3.39 -7.12 -19.02
CA MET A 37 -2.15 -7.72 -19.54
C MET A 37 -2.34 -9.20 -19.88
N CYS A 38 -3.18 -9.93 -19.12
CA CYS A 38 -3.56 -11.30 -19.42
C CYS A 38 -4.70 -11.44 -20.44
N GLY A 39 -5.16 -10.33 -21.03
CA GLY A 39 -6.17 -10.31 -22.07
C GLY A 39 -5.63 -10.72 -23.44
N ASN A 40 -6.54 -10.92 -24.39
CA ASN A 40 -6.18 -11.34 -25.76
C ASN A 40 -6.01 -10.17 -26.75
N HIS A 41 -6.46 -8.97 -26.39
CA HIS A 41 -6.45 -7.81 -27.29
C HIS A 41 -6.46 -6.50 -26.51
N ARG A 42 -6.07 -5.42 -27.19
CA ARG A 42 -6.14 -4.05 -26.66
C ARG A 42 -7.60 -3.66 -26.43
N THR A 43 -7.91 -3.25 -25.21
CA THR A 43 -9.22 -2.75 -24.79
C THR A 43 -9.13 -1.34 -24.21
N LEU A 44 -10.27 -0.70 -24.01
CA LEU A 44 -10.36 0.59 -23.32
C LEU A 44 -9.92 0.53 -21.85
N ARG A 45 -9.69 -0.67 -21.28
CA ARG A 45 -9.16 -0.84 -19.92
C ARG A 45 -7.81 -0.14 -19.73
N ARG A 46 -6.99 -0.03 -20.80
CA ARG A 46 -5.75 0.76 -20.75
C ARG A 46 -6.00 2.21 -20.32
N ILE A 47 -6.98 2.86 -20.96
CA ILE A 47 -7.33 4.27 -20.67
C ILE A 47 -7.91 4.39 -19.26
N TYR A 48 -8.65 3.36 -18.82
CA TYR A 48 -9.14 3.30 -17.45
C TYR A 48 -8.01 3.22 -16.42
N ILE A 49 -7.00 2.35 -16.63
CA ILE A 49 -5.83 2.22 -15.77
C ILE A 49 -5.09 3.56 -15.67
N GLU A 50 -4.80 4.18 -16.81
CA GLU A 50 -4.15 5.51 -16.90
C GLU A 50 -4.91 6.58 -16.10
N LYS A 51 -6.22 6.73 -16.34
CA LYS A 51 -7.04 7.69 -15.59
C LYS A 51 -7.16 7.37 -14.10
N SER A 52 -7.13 6.09 -13.74
CA SER A 52 -7.22 5.66 -12.34
C SER A 52 -5.94 6.01 -11.57
N ILE A 53 -4.78 5.92 -12.23
CA ILE A 53 -3.49 6.33 -11.67
C ILE A 53 -3.45 7.85 -11.48
N ASP A 54 -3.88 8.64 -12.48
CA ASP A 54 -3.97 10.09 -12.35
C ASP A 54 -4.91 10.51 -11.20
N LEU A 55 -6.05 9.82 -11.07
CA LEU A 55 -7.01 10.08 -9.99
C LEU A 55 -6.44 9.70 -8.62
N LEU A 56 -5.69 8.59 -8.55
CA LEU A 56 -5.03 8.15 -7.33
C LEU A 56 -4.06 9.22 -6.82
N ASP A 57 -3.32 9.89 -7.71
CA ASP A 57 -2.41 10.96 -7.31
C ASP A 57 -3.12 12.11 -6.58
N THR A 58 -4.28 12.51 -7.13
CA THR A 58 -5.13 13.51 -6.49
C THR A 58 -5.63 13.03 -5.12
N LYS A 59 -5.98 11.74 -4.98
CA LYS A 59 -6.43 11.16 -3.71
C LYS A 59 -5.32 11.13 -2.66
N VAL A 60 -4.11 10.70 -3.04
CA VAL A 60 -2.94 10.63 -2.14
C VAL A 60 -2.53 12.03 -1.68
N SER A 61 -2.48 13.00 -2.59
CA SER A 61 -2.21 14.40 -2.25
C SER A 61 -3.23 14.96 -1.24
N LYS A 62 -4.53 14.66 -1.45
CA LYS A 62 -5.59 15.05 -0.51
C LYS A 62 -5.45 14.35 0.85
N LEU A 63 -5.11 13.06 0.86
CA LEU A 63 -4.88 12.28 2.08
C LEU A 63 -3.74 12.89 2.89
N ASN A 64 -2.61 13.22 2.27
CA ASN A 64 -1.46 13.85 2.94
C ASN A 64 -1.80 15.23 3.53
N GLY A 65 -2.63 16.02 2.85
CA GLY A 65 -3.17 17.26 3.38
C GLY A 65 -4.03 17.04 4.65
N MET A 66 -4.85 16.00 4.65
CA MET A 66 -5.67 15.62 5.83
C MET A 66 -4.80 15.12 6.99
N ILE A 67 -3.78 14.29 6.72
CA ILE A 67 -2.85 13.80 7.75
C ILE A 67 -2.18 14.98 8.45
N SER A 68 -1.63 15.91 7.65
CA SER A 68 -0.97 17.12 8.16
C SER A 68 -1.92 17.98 8.99
N GLY A 69 -3.16 18.14 8.52
CA GLY A 69 -4.21 18.87 9.22
C GLY A 69 -4.75 18.15 10.48
N SER A 70 -4.59 16.84 10.60
CA SER A 70 -5.09 16.05 11.74
C SER A 70 -4.13 15.96 12.92
N TRP A 71 -2.86 16.40 12.76
CA TRP A 71 -1.83 16.31 13.80
C TRP A 71 -2.23 16.98 15.12
N TRP A 72 -2.91 18.13 15.07
CA TRP A 72 -3.37 18.82 16.29
C TRP A 72 -4.55 18.10 16.95
N GLU A 73 -5.38 17.37 16.19
CA GLU A 73 -6.50 16.58 16.72
C GLU A 73 -6.02 15.36 17.50
N THR A 74 -4.82 14.86 17.19
CA THR A 74 -4.18 13.72 17.88
C THR A 74 -3.27 14.18 19.01
N CYS A 75 -3.43 15.43 19.46
CA CYS A 75 -2.64 16.05 20.52
C CYS A 75 -1.13 15.97 20.27
N GLY A 76 -0.70 16.09 19.02
CA GLY A 76 0.71 16.10 18.65
C GLY A 76 1.42 14.76 18.77
N GLY A 77 0.71 13.64 18.57
CA GLY A 77 1.33 12.30 18.61
C GLY A 77 1.30 11.62 19.97
N ILE A 78 0.53 12.12 20.94
CA ILE A 78 0.52 11.57 22.29
C ILE A 78 -0.52 10.45 22.44
N GLY A 79 -0.11 9.33 23.05
CA GLY A 79 -0.99 8.22 23.43
C GLY A 79 -1.58 7.46 22.25
N ARG A 80 -2.75 6.83 22.46
CA ARG A 80 -3.41 5.99 21.46
C ARG A 80 -3.78 6.74 20.17
N CYS A 81 -4.27 7.98 20.29
CA CYS A 81 -4.60 8.81 19.14
C CYS A 81 -3.34 9.19 18.33
N GLY A 82 -2.22 9.43 19.01
CA GLY A 82 -0.94 9.67 18.39
C GLY A 82 -0.43 8.47 17.59
N ARG A 83 -0.45 7.29 18.18
CA ARG A 83 -0.06 6.04 17.50
C ARG A 83 -0.87 5.78 16.24
N ARG A 84 -2.19 5.97 16.31
CA ARG A 84 -3.05 5.89 15.13
C ARG A 84 -2.59 6.84 14.01
N TRP A 85 -2.24 8.06 14.37
CA TRP A 85 -1.74 9.04 13.40
C TRP A 85 -0.39 8.62 12.79
N GLU A 86 0.54 8.13 13.60
CA GLU A 86 1.85 7.63 13.15
C GLU A 86 1.70 6.43 12.19
N LEU A 87 0.83 5.48 12.51
CA LEU A 87 0.54 4.33 11.66
C LEU A 87 -0.03 4.76 10.30
N ILE A 88 -1.02 5.66 10.30
CA ILE A 88 -1.59 6.20 9.06
C ILE A 88 -0.55 7.02 8.28
N GLN A 89 0.34 7.74 8.96
CA GLN A 89 1.42 8.48 8.32
C GLN A 89 2.42 7.53 7.63
N ALA A 90 2.84 6.45 8.29
CA ALA A 90 3.70 5.43 7.72
C ALA A 90 3.05 4.74 6.52
N TYR A 91 1.75 4.41 6.62
CA TYR A 91 0.94 3.92 5.51
C TYR A 91 0.93 4.89 4.33
N SER A 92 0.66 6.18 4.58
CA SER A 92 0.55 7.20 3.51
C SER A 92 1.88 7.45 2.82
N SER A 93 3.00 7.40 3.56
CA SER A 93 4.35 7.47 2.97
C SER A 93 4.56 6.35 1.96
N ASN A 94 4.15 5.12 2.29
CA ASN A 94 4.24 3.99 1.37
C ASN A 94 3.32 4.16 0.15
N ALA A 95 2.13 4.73 0.33
CA ALA A 95 1.21 5.00 -0.78
C ALA A 95 1.82 5.97 -1.83
N VAL A 96 2.66 6.92 -1.40
CA VAL A 96 3.42 7.79 -2.30
C VAL A 96 4.46 6.99 -3.07
N ASP A 97 5.24 6.13 -2.40
CA ASP A 97 6.25 5.30 -3.05
C ASP A 97 5.66 4.36 -4.12
N PHE A 98 4.39 3.94 -3.95
CA PHE A 98 3.70 3.12 -4.95
C PHE A 98 3.28 3.90 -6.21
N GLN A 99 3.18 5.23 -6.16
CA GLN A 99 2.85 6.01 -7.35
C GLN A 99 3.89 5.83 -8.46
N ASP A 100 5.18 5.83 -8.12
CA ASP A 100 6.26 5.62 -9.07
C ASP A 100 6.18 4.23 -9.72
N ILE A 101 5.83 3.21 -8.93
CA ILE A 101 5.62 1.85 -9.43
C ILE A 101 4.42 1.83 -10.39
N LEU A 102 3.33 2.51 -10.05
CA LEU A 102 2.14 2.58 -10.88
C LEU A 102 2.36 3.34 -12.20
N PHE A 103 3.20 4.38 -12.22
CA PHE A 103 3.60 5.02 -13.49
C PHE A 103 4.39 4.07 -14.40
N ALA A 104 5.23 3.19 -13.83
CA ALA A 104 5.86 2.14 -14.60
C ALA A 104 4.82 1.16 -15.19
N VAL A 105 3.80 0.80 -14.40
CA VAL A 105 2.67 -0.03 -14.85
C VAL A 105 1.89 0.65 -15.98
N GLN A 106 1.59 1.95 -15.89
CA GLN A 106 0.94 2.72 -16.96
C GLN A 106 1.75 2.66 -18.26
N SER A 107 3.07 2.82 -18.17
CA SER A 107 3.98 2.72 -19.32
C SER A 107 3.92 1.32 -19.95
N CYS A 108 3.88 0.27 -19.13
CA CYS A 108 3.76 -1.11 -19.60
C CYS A 108 2.42 -1.36 -20.28
N ALA A 109 1.31 -0.97 -19.66
CA ALA A 109 -0.03 -1.09 -20.23
C ALA A 109 -0.18 -0.32 -21.55
N GLY A 110 0.50 0.83 -21.67
CA GLY A 110 0.54 1.64 -22.89
C GLY A 110 1.31 1.00 -24.03
N LYS A 111 2.39 0.28 -23.72
CA LYS A 111 3.25 -0.41 -24.70
C LYS A 111 2.84 -1.86 -24.96
N ALA A 112 1.90 -2.40 -24.18
CA ALA A 112 1.43 -3.77 -24.28
C ALA A 112 1.13 -4.16 -25.73
N LYS A 113 1.76 -5.24 -26.16
CA LYS A 113 1.45 -5.92 -27.41
C LYS A 113 0.57 -7.12 -27.06
N PHE A 114 -0.15 -7.64 -28.04
CA PHE A 114 -0.99 -8.83 -27.87
C PHE A 114 -0.62 -9.82 -28.96
N SER A 115 0.67 -10.14 -29.01
CA SER A 115 1.19 -11.16 -29.92
C SER A 115 0.81 -12.55 -29.40
N ARG A 116 0.71 -13.55 -30.27
CA ARG A 116 0.40 -14.92 -29.85
C ARG A 116 1.34 -15.44 -28.77
N ARG A 117 2.64 -15.14 -28.89
CA ARG A 117 3.66 -15.48 -27.89
C ARG A 117 3.36 -14.85 -26.53
N GLN A 118 3.03 -13.55 -26.52
CA GLN A 118 2.75 -12.80 -25.30
C GLN A 118 1.45 -13.26 -24.64
N ILE A 119 0.42 -13.60 -25.43
CA ILE A 119 -0.81 -14.20 -24.91
C ILE A 119 -0.49 -15.52 -24.21
N THR A 120 0.23 -16.44 -24.86
CA THR A 120 0.65 -17.70 -24.24
C THR A 120 1.52 -17.50 -23.00
N PHE A 121 2.38 -16.48 -23.01
CA PHE A 121 3.19 -16.10 -21.85
C PHE A 121 2.32 -15.68 -20.65
N TYR A 122 1.39 -14.74 -20.85
CA TYR A 122 0.52 -14.28 -19.78
C TYR A 122 -0.56 -15.29 -19.38
N GLU A 123 -1.00 -16.17 -20.27
CA GLU A 123 -1.91 -17.28 -19.93
C GLU A 123 -1.30 -18.18 -18.83
N ALA A 124 0.01 -18.48 -18.92
CA ALA A 124 0.71 -19.27 -17.92
C ALA A 124 0.92 -18.50 -16.59
N LEU A 125 1.13 -17.18 -16.66
CA LEU A 125 1.40 -16.34 -15.49
C LEU A 125 0.15 -15.77 -14.82
N LYS A 126 -1.02 -15.86 -15.49
CA LYS A 126 -2.26 -15.25 -15.02
C LYS A 126 -2.61 -15.65 -13.59
N SER A 127 -2.68 -16.96 -13.32
CA SER A 127 -3.08 -17.43 -12.00
C SER A 127 -2.08 -17.03 -10.90
N PRO A 128 -0.75 -17.21 -11.06
CA PRO A 128 0.22 -16.69 -10.10
C PRO A 128 0.15 -15.17 -9.89
N MET A 129 -0.04 -14.39 -10.95
CA MET A 129 -0.17 -12.93 -10.86
C MET A 129 -1.42 -12.52 -10.08
N GLU A 130 -2.58 -13.15 -10.37
CA GLU A 130 -3.84 -12.88 -9.69
C GLU A 130 -3.75 -13.22 -8.19
N LYS A 131 -3.14 -14.37 -7.85
CA LYS A 131 -2.95 -14.78 -6.46
C LYS A 131 -2.03 -13.84 -5.69
N LEU A 132 -0.89 -13.48 -6.26
CA LEU A 132 0.02 -12.53 -5.63
C LEU A 132 -0.65 -11.16 -5.46
N CYS A 133 -1.38 -10.69 -6.48
CA CYS A 133 -2.13 -9.44 -6.41
C CYS A 133 -3.16 -9.49 -5.27
N GLN A 134 -3.92 -10.58 -5.16
CA GLN A 134 -4.94 -10.73 -4.13
C GLN A 134 -4.32 -10.80 -2.73
N ALA A 135 -3.30 -11.64 -2.51
CA ALA A 135 -2.61 -11.74 -1.22
C ALA A 135 -1.98 -10.39 -0.80
N THR A 136 -1.42 -9.64 -1.76
CA THR A 136 -0.83 -8.31 -1.49
C THR A 136 -1.91 -7.28 -1.15
N SER A 137 -3.04 -7.30 -1.85
CA SER A 137 -4.20 -6.47 -1.54
C SER A 137 -4.76 -6.77 -0.15
N ASP A 138 -4.89 -8.04 0.21
CA ASP A 138 -5.40 -8.47 1.51
C ASP A 138 -4.48 -8.01 2.64
N LEU A 139 -3.16 -8.17 2.49
CA LEU A 139 -2.19 -7.63 3.43
C LEU A 139 -2.31 -6.11 3.54
N LEU A 140 -2.43 -5.38 2.42
CA LEU A 140 -2.59 -3.92 2.46
C LEU A 140 -3.88 -3.47 3.17
N HIS A 141 -4.97 -4.23 3.06
CA HIS A 141 -6.21 -3.97 3.76
C HIS A 141 -6.10 -4.25 5.26
N LEU A 142 -5.53 -5.40 5.65
CA LEU A 142 -5.22 -5.70 7.05
C LEU A 142 -4.38 -4.58 7.64
N CYS A 143 -3.39 -4.14 6.87
CA CYS A 143 -2.53 -3.05 7.26
C CYS A 143 -3.29 -1.76 7.59
N LEU A 144 -4.25 -1.40 6.74
CA LEU A 144 -5.08 -0.24 7.01
C LEU A 144 -5.99 -0.47 8.23
N GLU A 145 -6.63 -1.62 8.38
CA GLU A 145 -7.54 -1.87 9.51
C GLU A 145 -6.80 -1.80 10.86
N SER A 146 -5.57 -2.31 10.96
CA SER A 146 -4.74 -2.18 12.18
C SER A 146 -4.38 -0.72 12.53
N CYS A 147 -4.54 0.23 11.60
CA CYS A 147 -4.35 1.64 11.89
C CYS A 147 -5.54 2.27 12.63
N LYS A 148 -6.69 1.60 12.74
CA LYS A 148 -7.97 2.20 13.12
C LYS A 148 -8.08 2.56 14.60
N ASP A 149 -7.54 1.74 15.48
CA ASP A 149 -7.66 1.88 16.93
C ASP A 149 -6.34 2.36 17.58
N GLY A 150 -5.22 2.31 16.84
CA GLY A 150 -3.89 2.72 17.32
C GLY A 150 -3.24 1.73 18.29
N SER A 151 -3.69 0.48 18.28
CA SER A 151 -3.07 -0.68 18.91
C SER A 151 -2.95 -1.80 17.87
N ILE A 152 -1.96 -2.67 18.04
CA ILE A 152 -1.89 -3.91 17.27
C ILE A 152 -1.78 -5.02 18.31
N ASP A 153 -2.86 -5.75 18.53
CA ASP A 153 -2.89 -6.85 19.49
C ASP A 153 -2.21 -8.12 18.95
N ASP A 154 -2.12 -9.15 19.78
CA ASP A 154 -1.38 -10.36 19.42
C ASP A 154 -2.12 -11.18 18.34
N ASP A 155 -3.46 -11.12 18.30
CA ASP A 155 -4.27 -11.78 17.27
C ASP A 155 -4.06 -11.07 15.91
N GLU A 156 -4.11 -9.73 15.89
CA GLU A 156 -3.82 -8.93 14.69
C GLU A 156 -2.38 -9.15 14.19
N LYS A 157 -1.41 -9.33 15.09
CA LYS A 157 -0.03 -9.66 14.70
C LYS A 157 0.08 -11.03 14.04
N GLU A 158 -0.64 -12.03 14.57
CA GLU A 158 -0.68 -13.36 13.97
C GLU A 158 -1.29 -13.28 12.56
N GLU A 159 -2.42 -12.59 12.39
CA GLU A 159 -3.05 -12.38 11.09
C GLU A 159 -2.13 -11.65 10.09
N ILE A 160 -1.43 -10.60 10.52
CA ILE A 160 -0.45 -9.89 9.69
C ILE A 160 0.72 -10.81 9.30
N GLN A 161 1.23 -11.61 10.25
CA GLN A 161 2.32 -12.53 9.99
C GLN A 161 1.93 -13.59 8.96
N GLU A 162 0.76 -14.20 9.10
CA GLU A 162 0.22 -15.16 8.13
C GLU A 162 0.05 -14.52 6.74
N ALA A 163 -0.46 -13.29 6.68
CA ALA A 163 -0.60 -12.57 5.42
C ALA A 163 0.74 -12.24 4.76
N ILE A 164 1.77 -11.87 5.54
CA ILE A 164 3.15 -11.66 5.04
C ILE A 164 3.71 -12.97 4.44
N GLU A 165 3.52 -14.09 5.13
CA GLU A 165 3.96 -15.41 4.65
C GLU A 165 3.23 -15.83 3.37
N SER A 166 1.92 -15.56 3.29
CA SER A 166 1.12 -15.79 2.09
C SER A 166 1.65 -14.99 0.89
N VAL A 167 1.88 -13.68 1.06
CA VAL A 167 2.50 -12.84 0.00
C VAL A 167 3.86 -13.36 -0.41
N ARG A 168 4.68 -13.82 0.54
CA ARG A 168 6.01 -14.38 0.25
C ARG A 168 5.93 -15.67 -0.55
N SER A 169 5.02 -16.57 -0.18
CA SER A 169 4.78 -17.83 -0.88
C SER A 169 4.33 -17.58 -2.33
N GLU A 170 3.31 -16.73 -2.53
CA GLU A 170 2.80 -16.41 -3.87
C GLU A 170 3.83 -15.66 -4.72
N SER A 171 4.70 -14.85 -4.10
CA SER A 171 5.83 -14.20 -4.77
C SER A 171 6.81 -15.23 -5.36
N ILE A 172 7.10 -16.30 -4.60
CA ILE A 172 8.00 -17.38 -5.06
C ILE A 172 7.33 -18.15 -6.21
N MET A 173 6.04 -18.50 -6.07
CA MET A 173 5.30 -19.20 -7.13
C MET A 173 5.29 -18.41 -8.45
N LEU A 174 5.10 -17.08 -8.38
CA LEU A 174 5.17 -16.24 -9.57
C LEU A 174 6.58 -16.21 -10.19
N LEU A 175 7.63 -16.10 -9.37
CA LEU A 175 9.01 -16.12 -9.85
C LEU A 175 9.38 -17.44 -10.52
N ASP A 176 8.97 -18.56 -9.93
CA ASP A 176 9.22 -19.90 -10.49
C ASP A 176 8.48 -20.07 -11.83
N ALA A 177 7.21 -19.65 -11.90
CA ALA A 177 6.44 -19.67 -13.14
C ALA A 177 7.07 -18.77 -14.22
N TYR A 178 7.52 -17.57 -13.85
CA TYR A 178 8.21 -16.65 -14.74
C TYR A 178 9.54 -17.24 -15.25
N ALA A 179 10.35 -17.81 -14.37
CA ALA A 179 11.62 -18.45 -14.73
C ALA A 179 11.41 -19.64 -15.67
N GLY A 180 10.39 -20.46 -15.42
CA GLY A 180 9.98 -21.55 -16.30
C GLY A 180 9.68 -21.06 -17.71
N MET A 181 8.82 -20.04 -17.84
CA MET A 181 8.45 -19.48 -19.15
C MET A 181 9.61 -18.84 -19.89
N VAL A 182 10.52 -18.16 -19.19
CA VAL A 182 11.73 -17.58 -19.81
C VAL A 182 12.66 -18.67 -20.35
N SER A 183 12.80 -19.80 -19.62
CA SER A 183 13.64 -20.92 -20.05
C SER A 183 13.08 -21.68 -21.26
N GLU A 184 11.76 -21.93 -21.29
CA GLU A 184 11.10 -22.70 -22.36
C GLU A 184 11.03 -21.93 -23.67
N GLN A 185 10.84 -20.60 -23.62
CA GLN A 185 10.67 -19.80 -24.82
C GLN A 185 12.01 -19.45 -25.52
N GLY A 186 13.14 -19.96 -25.02
CA GLY A 186 14.46 -19.77 -25.63
C GLY A 186 14.85 -18.29 -25.80
N VAL A 187 14.30 -17.41 -24.97
CA VAL A 187 14.52 -15.96 -25.03
C VAL A 187 15.95 -15.70 -24.55
N PRO A 188 16.88 -15.20 -25.40
CA PRO A 188 18.10 -14.61 -24.89
C PRO A 188 17.70 -13.40 -24.04
N ALA A 189 18.34 -13.23 -22.88
CA ALA A 189 18.17 -12.14 -21.92
C ALA A 189 17.54 -10.87 -22.52
N PRO A 190 16.57 -10.26 -21.82
CA PRO A 190 15.50 -9.43 -22.39
C PRO A 190 15.97 -8.53 -23.52
N GLY A 191 15.61 -8.90 -24.76
CA GLY A 191 15.69 -7.99 -25.89
C GLY A 191 14.75 -6.81 -25.70
N LEU A 192 15.12 -5.63 -26.21
CA LEU A 192 14.40 -4.35 -26.00
C LEU A 192 12.89 -4.39 -26.27
N SER A 193 12.38 -5.34 -27.08
CA SER A 193 10.94 -5.48 -27.36
C SER A 193 10.12 -6.19 -26.27
N GLU A 194 10.76 -6.91 -25.35
CA GLU A 194 10.13 -7.65 -24.22
C GLU A 194 10.35 -6.93 -22.87
N SER A 195 10.95 -5.74 -22.91
CA SER A 195 11.24 -4.92 -21.73
C SER A 195 10.00 -4.55 -20.92
N SER A 196 8.83 -4.38 -21.56
CA SER A 196 7.58 -4.04 -20.84
C SER A 196 7.12 -5.15 -19.90
N ASP A 197 7.28 -6.40 -20.32
CA ASP A 197 6.73 -7.54 -19.59
C ASP A 197 7.59 -7.80 -18.34
N HIS A 198 8.91 -7.68 -18.48
CA HIS A 198 9.84 -7.71 -17.35
C HIS A 198 9.61 -6.55 -16.38
N VAL A 199 9.42 -5.32 -16.88
CA VAL A 199 9.14 -4.16 -16.03
C VAL A 199 7.85 -4.36 -15.25
N LEU A 200 6.80 -4.92 -15.85
CA LEU A 200 5.56 -5.24 -15.14
C LEU A 200 5.80 -6.26 -14.02
N MET A 201 6.57 -7.32 -14.27
CA MET A 201 6.87 -8.32 -13.23
C MET A 201 7.67 -7.69 -12.09
N VAL A 202 8.68 -6.88 -12.40
CA VAL A 202 9.47 -6.16 -11.38
C VAL A 202 8.57 -5.19 -10.61
N ALA A 203 7.65 -4.50 -11.26
CA ALA A 203 6.71 -3.59 -10.60
C ALA A 203 5.79 -4.33 -9.62
N LEU A 204 5.19 -5.46 -10.03
CA LEU A 204 4.32 -6.28 -9.18
C LEU A 204 5.07 -6.85 -7.97
N MET A 205 6.30 -7.34 -8.19
CA MET A 205 7.17 -7.84 -7.12
C MET A 205 7.65 -6.72 -6.19
N SER A 206 7.88 -5.52 -6.72
CA SER A 206 8.28 -4.35 -5.93
C SER A 206 7.13 -3.84 -5.06
N TRP A 207 5.90 -3.82 -5.59
CA TRP A 207 4.71 -3.48 -4.81
C TRP A 207 4.49 -4.47 -3.66
N SER A 208 4.47 -5.79 -3.94
CA SER A 208 4.31 -6.81 -2.90
C SER A 208 5.43 -6.81 -1.85
N ARG A 209 6.66 -6.51 -2.25
CA ARG A 209 7.77 -6.29 -1.31
C ARG A 209 7.56 -5.02 -0.47
N GLY A 210 7.10 -3.94 -1.08
CA GLY A 210 6.81 -2.69 -0.38
C GLY A 210 5.75 -2.87 0.70
N ILE A 211 4.64 -3.55 0.40
CA ILE A 211 3.60 -3.83 1.41
C ILE A 211 4.15 -4.66 2.57
N ARG A 212 4.97 -5.69 2.29
CA ARG A 212 5.61 -6.46 3.36
C ARG A 212 6.56 -5.61 4.20
N SER A 213 7.36 -4.74 3.56
CA SER A 213 8.27 -3.83 4.27
C SER A 213 7.53 -2.81 5.14
N LEU A 214 6.28 -2.45 4.80
CA LEU A 214 5.40 -1.65 5.63
C LEU A 214 4.89 -2.45 6.84
N ALA A 215 4.52 -3.72 6.63
CA ALA A 215 3.89 -4.57 7.64
C ALA A 215 4.88 -5.15 8.67
N GLU A 216 6.09 -5.52 8.25
CA GLU A 216 7.10 -6.15 9.12
C GLU A 216 7.42 -5.35 10.41
N PRO A 217 7.59 -4.01 10.37
CA PRO A 217 7.80 -3.21 11.58
C PRO A 217 6.67 -3.29 12.60
N TRP A 218 5.43 -3.57 12.18
CA TRP A 218 4.30 -3.62 13.08
C TRP A 218 4.29 -4.84 14.00
N LEU A 219 4.90 -5.93 13.55
CA LEU A 219 5.13 -7.11 14.39
C LEU A 219 6.09 -6.79 15.55
N GLN A 220 6.99 -5.83 15.34
CA GLN A 220 7.98 -5.40 16.32
C GLN A 220 7.52 -4.22 17.18
N LEU A 221 6.33 -3.67 16.95
CA LEU A 221 5.74 -2.66 17.83
C LEU A 221 5.39 -3.32 19.18
N VAL A 222 6.40 -3.39 20.04
CA VAL A 222 6.25 -3.65 21.47
C VAL A 222 5.81 -2.32 22.08
N PHE A 223 4.73 -2.35 22.88
CA PHE A 223 4.15 -1.19 23.57
C PHE A 223 5.14 -0.53 24.54
N PHE A 224 6.13 0.21 24.03
CA PHE A 224 7.19 0.82 24.84
C PHE A 224 6.73 2.10 25.54
N PHE A 225 5.56 2.63 25.19
CA PHE A 225 5.10 3.96 25.62
C PHE A 225 4.24 4.00 26.88
N ASP A 226 3.73 2.88 27.40
CA ASP A 226 2.99 2.88 28.66
C ASP A 226 3.90 3.26 29.86
N VAL A 227 5.22 3.10 29.70
CA VAL A 227 6.22 3.52 30.70
C VAL A 227 6.53 5.03 30.62
N ILE A 228 6.48 5.64 29.43
CA ILE A 228 6.87 7.06 29.24
C ILE A 228 5.70 8.00 29.55
N VAL A 229 4.46 7.63 29.27
CA VAL A 229 3.28 8.47 29.59
C VAL A 229 3.12 8.65 31.11
N ALA A 230 3.47 7.65 31.92
CA ALA A 230 3.53 7.79 33.38
C ALA A 230 4.56 8.85 33.84
N SER A 231 5.65 9.03 33.10
CA SER A 231 6.70 10.00 33.45
C SER A 231 6.43 11.41 32.89
N CYS A 232 5.83 11.53 31.70
CA CYS A 232 5.58 12.84 31.06
C CYS A 232 4.31 13.53 31.56
N CYS A 233 3.26 12.80 31.97
CA CYS A 233 2.08 13.41 32.60
C CYS A 233 2.42 14.14 33.91
N CYS A 234 3.47 13.70 34.64
CA CYS A 234 3.98 14.43 35.80
C CYS A 234 4.59 15.79 35.44
N TYR A 235 5.28 15.91 34.30
CA TYR A 235 5.95 17.16 33.91
C TYR A 235 5.01 18.21 33.32
N LEU A 236 3.96 17.80 32.58
CA LEU A 236 2.97 18.73 32.04
C LEU A 236 2.04 19.29 33.13
N LEU A 237 1.71 18.51 34.16
CA LEU A 237 1.00 19.03 35.35
C LEU A 237 1.86 20.00 36.16
N LEU A 238 3.17 19.76 36.27
CA LEU A 238 4.10 20.69 36.91
C LEU A 238 4.25 22.01 36.14
N PHE A 239 4.29 21.98 34.81
CA PHE A 239 4.41 23.20 34.00
C PHE A 239 3.14 24.09 34.06
N CYS A 240 1.95 23.48 34.19
CA CYS A 240 0.71 24.21 34.39
C CYS A 240 0.52 24.75 35.82
N LEU A 241 1.10 24.10 36.84
CA LEU A 241 1.03 24.55 38.24
C LEU A 241 2.03 25.66 38.58
N PHE A 242 3.11 25.83 37.81
CA PHE A 242 4.13 26.87 38.04
C PHE A 242 3.98 28.13 37.16
N SER A 243 2.90 28.23 36.38
CA SER A 243 2.63 29.38 35.49
C SER A 243 1.44 30.25 35.92
N PHE A 244 1.05 30.21 37.20
CA PHE A 244 0.07 31.14 37.80
C PHE A 244 0.63 31.77 39.07
#